data_AF-A0A6C0BJE9-F1
#
_entry.id   AF-A0A6C0BJE9-F1
#
_cell.length_a   1.000
_cell.length_b   1.000
_cell.length_c   1.000
_cell.angle_alpha   90.00
_cell.angle_beta   90.00
_cell.angle_gamma   90.00
#
_symmetry.space_group_name_H-M   'P 1'
#
loop_
_entity.id
_entity.type
_entity.pdbx_description
1 polymer ?
#
loop_
_entity_poly.entity_id
_entity_poly.type
_entity_poly.pdbx_seq_one_letter_code
_entity_poly.pdbx_strand_id
1 'polypeptide(L)' 'MNYLLKSKYALYSAVVFFLFANPYTYTLTQGFFGSILHIATNDCPTVYGIFFHTFLFFLAMFGLMTVPSLATGQ' A
#
# COMPACT_ATOMS: atom_id res chain seq x y z
N MET A 1 -22.13 -2.82 -17.78
CA MET A 1 -21.13 -2.45 -16.76
C MET A 1 -20.32 -3.69 -16.42
N ASN A 2 -18.99 -3.70 -16.65
CA ASN A 2 -18.17 -4.88 -16.34
C ASN A 2 -17.85 -4.93 -14.84
N TYR A 3 -18.72 -5.58 -14.06
CA TYR A 3 -18.56 -5.75 -12.61
C TYR A 3 -17.26 -6.49 -12.24
N LEU A 4 -16.82 -7.45 -13.07
CA LEU A 4 -15.59 -8.22 -12.84
C LEU A 4 -14.34 -7.35 -12.78
N LEU A 5 -14.25 -6.32 -13.64
CA LEU A 5 -13.11 -5.41 -13.65
C LEU A 5 -13.11 -4.53 -12.39
N LYS A 6 -14.28 -4.10 -11.93
CA LYS A 6 -14.44 -3.34 -10.67
C LYS A 6 -14.06 -4.20 -9.47
N SER A 7 -14.52 -5.45 -9.41
CA SER A 7 -14.17 -6.39 -8.34
C SER A 7 -12.67 -6.70 -8.30
N LYS A 8 -12.01 -6.85 -9.45
CA LYS A 8 -10.55 -7.06 -9.52
C LYS A 8 -9.78 -5.93 -8.84
N TYR A 9 -10.08 -4.67 -9.21
CA TYR A 9 -9.39 -3.53 -8.63
C TYR A 9 -9.77 -3.28 -7.17
N ALA A 10 -11.02 -3.56 -6.78
CA ALA A 10 -11.44 -3.52 -5.38
C ALA A 10 -10.72 -4.56 -4.52
N LEU A 11 -10.48 -5.76 -5.05
CA LEU A 11 -9.69 -6.79 -4.36
C LEU A 11 -8.23 -6.35 -4.22
N TYR A 12 -7.61 -5.82 -5.28
CA TYR A 12 -6.25 -5.30 -5.21
C TYR A 12 -6.12 -4.19 -4.17
N SER A 13 -7.02 -3.20 -4.16
CA SER A 13 -6.97 -2.12 -3.19
C SER A 13 -7.19 -2.61 -1.77
N ALA A 14 -8.10 -3.55 -1.54
CA ALA A 14 -8.33 -4.11 -0.21
C ALA A 14 -7.09 -4.85 0.33
N VAL A 15 -6.44 -5.68 -0.48
CA VAL A 15 -5.24 -6.43 -0.07
C VAL A 15 -4.08 -5.48 0.22
N VAL A 16 -3.82 -4.52 -0.66
CA VAL A 16 -2.72 -3.56 -0.45
C VAL A 16 -3.01 -2.66 0.74
N PHE A 17 -4.24 -2.16 0.89
CA PHE A 17 -4.63 -1.38 2.07
C PHE A 17 -4.40 -2.18 3.35
N PHE A 18 -4.84 -3.44 3.40
CA PHE A 18 -4.64 -4.30 4.55
C PHE A 18 -3.15 -4.47 4.91
N LEU A 19 -2.29 -4.67 3.92
CA LEU A 19 -0.85 -4.80 4.15
C LEU A 19 -0.22 -3.50 4.65
N PHE A 20 -0.54 -2.35 4.06
CA PHE A 20 0.08 -1.07 4.41
C PHE A 20 -0.51 -0.42 5.66
N ALA A 21 -1.78 -0.66 5.98
CA ALA A 21 -2.45 -0.11 7.16
C ALA A 21 -2.26 -0.96 8.43
N ASN A 22 -1.59 -2.11 8.33
CA ASN A 22 -1.28 -2.96 9.48
C ASN A 22 -0.27 -2.25 10.43
N PRO A 23 -0.56 -2.15 11.75
CA PRO A 23 0.37 -1.60 12.75
C PRO A 23 1.78 -2.19 12.68
N TYR A 24 1.90 -3.50 12.42
CA TYR A 24 3.19 -4.15 12.31
C TYR A 24 3.99 -3.64 11.10
N THR A 25 3.33 -3.31 9.99
CA THR A 25 3.99 -2.75 8.80
C THR A 25 4.58 -1.38 9.09
N TYR A 26 3.92 -0.55 9.91
CA TYR A 26 4.47 0.72 10.36
C TYR A 26 5.75 0.54 11.18
N THR A 27 5.77 -0.46 12.08
CA THR A 27 6.97 -0.81 12.86
C THR A 27 8.10 -1.33 11.98
N LEU A 28 7.79 -2.15 10.96
CA LEU A 28 8.79 -2.58 9.98
C LEU A 28 9.40 -1.39 9.24
N THR A 29 8.58 -0.51 8.69
CA THR A 29 9.07 0.68 7.97
C THR A 29 9.79 1.67 8.88
N GLN A 30 9.43 1.76 10.16
CA GLN A 30 10.19 2.50 11.16
C GLN A 30 11.59 1.89 11.36
N GLY A 31 11.72 0.57 11.33
CA GLY A 31 13.04 -0.10 11.35
C GLY A 31 13.91 0.23 10.14
N PHE A 32 13.32 0.37 8.95
CA PHE A 32 14.07 0.63 7.71
C PHE A 32 14.32 2.13 7.43
N PHE A 33 13.33 2.98 7.69
CA PHE A 33 13.32 4.40 7.31
C PHE A 33 13.31 5.35 8.51
N GLY A 34 13.26 4.82 9.74
CA GLY A 34 13.17 5.59 10.99
C GLY A 34 14.32 6.56 11.24
N SER A 35 15.47 6.35 10.59
CA SER A 35 16.61 7.27 10.64
C SER A 35 16.37 8.56 9.85
N ILE A 36 15.46 8.54 8.87
CA ILE A 36 15.14 9.68 7.99
C ILE A 36 13.81 10.31 8.40
N LEU A 37 12.80 9.48 8.68
CA LEU A 37 11.45 9.91 9.02
C LEU A 37 10.92 9.10 10.19
N HIS A 38 10.40 9.78 11.21
CA HIS A 38 9.77 9.10 12.34
C HIS A 38 8.38 8.58 11.95
N ILE A 39 8.27 7.28 11.70
CA ILE A 39 7.07 6.64 11.16
C ILE A 39 6.15 6.09 12.26
N ALA A 40 6.69 5.45 13.30
CA ALA A 40 5.88 4.83 14.35
C ALA A 40 6.59 4.75 15.71
N THR A 41 5.80 4.75 16.78
CA THR A 41 6.23 4.49 18.16
C THR A 41 5.37 3.39 18.76
N ASN A 42 5.96 2.26 19.16
CA ASN A 42 5.23 1.13 19.75
C ASN A 42 3.99 0.71 18.92
N ASP A 43 4.17 0.46 17.62
CA ASP A 43 3.11 0.11 16.65
C ASP A 43 2.05 1.20 16.38
N CYS A 44 2.12 2.36 17.05
CA CYS A 44 1.27 3.51 16.77
C CYS A 44 1.91 4.39 15.67
N PRO A 45 1.21 4.64 14.56
CA PRO A 45 1.74 5.48 13.49
C PRO A 45 1.75 6.95 13.92
N THR A 46 2.79 7.68 13.50
CA THR A 46 2.80 9.15 13.58
C THR A 46 1.99 9.74 12.43
N VAL A 47 1.68 11.04 12.48
CA VAL A 47 1.06 11.73 11.34
C VAL A 47 1.92 11.59 10.07
N TYR A 48 3.24 11.73 10.20
CA TYR A 48 4.17 11.52 9.08
C TYR A 48 4.17 10.07 8.58
N GLY A 49 4.07 9.09 9.50
CA GLY A 49 3.93 7.68 9.15
C GLY A 49 2.68 7.42 8.32
N ILE A 50 1.54 7.97 8.71
CA ILE A 50 0.27 7.84 7.96
C ILE A 50 0.43 8.41 6.54
N PHE A 51 1.00 9.61 6.39
CA PHE A 51 1.25 10.18 5.07
C PHE A 51 2.22 9.34 4.23
N PHE A 52 3.30 8.83 4.85
CA PHE A 52 4.26 7.96 4.19
C PHE A 52 3.61 6.67 3.67
N HIS A 53 2.82 5.98 4.51
CA HIS A 53 2.12 4.76 4.11
C HIS A 53 1.02 5.01 3.09
N THR A 54 0.34 6.16 3.15
CA THR A 54 -0.64 6.56 2.14
C THR A 54 0.03 6.75 0.78
N PHE A 55 1.20 7.37 0.75
CA PHE A 55 2.00 7.52 -0.46
C PHE A 55 2.47 6.16 -1.01
N LEU A 56 2.94 5.26 -0.15
CA LEU A 56 3.32 3.90 -0.56
C LEU A 56 2.13 3.10 -1.10
N PHE A 57 0.97 3.20 -0.45
CA PHE A 57 -0.27 2.59 -0.95
C PHE A 57 -0.62 3.11 -2.34
N PHE A 58 -0.53 4.43 -2.55
CA PHE A 58 -0.77 5.04 -3.86
C PHE A 58 0.21 4.49 -4.91
N LEU A 59 1.52 4.46 -4.63
CA LEU A 59 2.52 3.92 -5.56
C LEU A 59 2.28 2.44 -5.89
N ALA A 60 1.95 1.63 -4.89
CA ALA A 60 1.65 0.22 -5.07
C ALA A 60 0.40 0.01 -5.94
N MET A 61 -0.67 0.77 -5.69
CA MET A 61 -1.88 0.75 -6.52
C MET A 61 -1.62 1.22 -7.94
N PHE A 62 -0.88 2.32 -8.10
CA PHE A 62 -0.50 2.83 -9.39
C PHE A 62 0.30 1.78 -10.18
N GLY A 63 1.29 1.14 -9.54
CA GLY A 63 2.01 0.01 -10.11
C GLY A 63 1.09 -1.12 -10.55
N LEU A 64 0.23 -1.63 -9.66
CA LEU A 64 -0.69 -2.73 -9.97
C LEU A 64 -1.70 -2.41 -11.07
N MET A 65 -2.09 -1.15 -11.23
CA MET A 65 -2.99 -0.71 -12.30
C MET A 65 -2.27 -0.44 -13.62
N THR A 66 -0.97 -0.14 -13.58
CA THR A 66 -0.13 0.11 -14.77
C THR A 66 0.51 -1.14 -15.32
N VAL A 67 0.62 -2.22 -14.52
CA VAL A 67 1.10 -3.51 -15.01
C VAL A 67 0.14 -4.01 -16.11
N PRO A 68 0.61 -4.17 -17.35
CA PRO A 68 -0.19 -4.77 -18.40
C PRO A 68 -0.54 -6.19 -17.96
N SER A 69 -1.83 -6.54 -18.09
CA SER A 69 -2.31 -7.88 -17.80
C SER A 69 -1.52 -8.88 -18.66
N LEU A 70 -0.68 -9.71 -18.03
CA LEU A 70 0.01 -10.82 -18.70
C LEU A 70 -0.97 -11.82 -19.34
N ALA A 71 -2.27 -11.73 -19.01
CA ALA A 71 -3.34 -12.51 -19.64
C ALA A 71 -3.81 -11.92 -20.99
N THR A 72 -3.36 -10.71 -21.36
CA THR A 72 -3.47 -10.22 -22.73
C THR A 72 -2.11 -10.44 -23.36
N GLY A 73 -1.89 -11.66 -23.83
CA GLY A 73 -0.76 -11.97 -24.68
C GLY A 73 -0.67 -10.95 -25.81
N GLN A 74 0.57 -10.63 -26.17
CA GLN A 74 0.88 -10.39 -27.58
C GLN A 74 0.22 -11.46 -28.45
#